data_AF-A0A381V374-F1
#
_entry.id   AF-A0A381V374-F1
#
_cell.length_a   1.000
_cell.length_b   1.000
_cell.length_c   1.000
_cell.angle_alpha   90.00
_cell.angle_beta   90.00
_cell.angle_gamma   90.00
#
_symmetry.space_group_name_H-M   'P 1'
#
loop_
_entity.id
_entity.type
_entity.pdbx_description
1 polymer ?
#
loop_
_entity_poly.entity_id
_entity_poly.type
_entity_poly.pdbx_seq_one_letter_code
_entity_poly.pdbx_strand_id
1 'polypeptide(L)'
;MDETELSQESIKIPQLHNKYLIYYSNEKLKFKEIKYLFAGLIKRKRDYYSGRMTAEELEMADWEPFQYKLLKADVQEYIDADDNVIESKKLLALQEEKVNYLESIVKSLTTRGYLIKNAIDWKRFTEGH
;
A
#
# COMPACT_ATOMS: atom_id res chain seq x y z
N MET A 1 -15.71 31.48 12.85
CA MET A 1 -16.10 30.76 11.63
C MET A 1 -17.55 31.08 11.36
N ASP A 2 -17.83 31.62 10.18
CA ASP A 2 -19.16 32.03 9.75
C ASP A 2 -19.99 30.79 9.33
N GLU A 3 -21.31 30.82 9.48
CA GLU A 3 -22.22 29.72 9.09
C GLU A 3 -22.14 29.37 7.61
N THR A 4 -21.92 30.42 6.82
CA THR A 4 -21.73 30.32 5.39
C THR A 4 -20.45 29.54 5.07
N GLU A 5 -19.38 29.72 5.85
CA GLU A 5 -18.13 28.97 5.70
C GLU A 5 -18.29 27.50 6.09
N LEU A 6 -18.99 27.21 7.20
CA LEU A 6 -19.26 25.84 7.66
C LEU A 6 -20.15 25.07 6.67
N SER A 7 -21.16 25.72 6.11
CA SER A 7 -22.05 25.13 5.11
C SER A 7 -21.31 24.82 3.81
N GLN A 8 -20.45 25.73 3.34
CA GLN A 8 -19.62 25.49 2.16
C GLN A 8 -18.58 24.38 2.39
N GLU A 9 -17.92 24.34 3.55
CA GLU A 9 -17.02 23.25 3.95
C GLU A 9 -17.76 21.91 3.97
N SER A 10 -18.98 21.86 4.52
CA SER A 10 -19.79 20.64 4.58
C SER A 10 -20.10 20.04 3.19
N ILE A 11 -20.22 20.88 2.15
CA ILE A 11 -20.45 20.42 0.76
C ILE A 11 -19.15 19.89 0.14
N LYS A 12 -18.00 20.48 0.49
CA LYS A 12 -16.69 20.10 -0.05
C LYS A 12 -16.18 18.76 0.51
N ILE A 13 -16.47 18.43 1.77
CA ILE A 13 -15.97 17.21 2.42
C ILE A 13 -16.37 15.93 1.67
N PRO A 14 -17.64 15.68 1.29
CA PRO A 14 -18.02 14.50 0.53
C PRO A 14 -17.32 14.39 -0.83
N GLN A 15 -17.13 15.52 -1.52
CA GLN A 15 -16.44 15.57 -2.81
C GLN A 15 -14.97 15.17 -2.69
N LEU A 16 -14.28 15.74 -1.69
CA LEU A 16 -12.89 15.39 -1.37
C LEU A 16 -12.79 13.94 -0.91
N HIS A 17 -13.71 13.49 -0.06
CA HIS A 17 -13.73 12.11 0.42
C HIS A 17 -13.85 11.12 -0.73
N ASN A 18 -14.79 11.33 -1.66
CA ASN A 18 -14.93 10.48 -2.84
C ASN A 18 -13.66 10.49 -3.71
N LYS A 19 -13.08 11.68 -3.96
CA LYS A 19 -11.83 11.81 -4.73
C LYS A 19 -10.69 10.97 -4.12
N TYR A 20 -10.44 11.11 -2.83
CA TYR A 20 -9.36 10.38 -2.16
C TYR A 20 -9.68 8.89 -1.96
N LEU A 21 -10.96 8.52 -1.84
CA LEU A 21 -11.39 7.13 -1.79
C LEU A 21 -11.10 6.41 -3.12
N ILE A 22 -11.32 7.06 -4.27
CA ILE A 22 -10.95 6.52 -5.58
C ILE A 22 -9.43 6.31 -5.66
N TYR A 23 -8.62 7.31 -5.27
CA TYR A 23 -7.16 7.18 -5.27
C TYR A 23 -6.70 6.05 -4.35
N TYR A 24 -7.22 6.00 -3.12
CA TYR A 24 -6.92 4.94 -2.16
C TYR A 24 -7.23 3.56 -2.75
N SER A 25 -8.40 3.39 -3.35
CA SER A 25 -8.84 2.10 -3.91
C SER A 25 -7.92 1.64 -5.04
N ASN A 26 -7.55 2.55 -5.94
CA ASN A 26 -6.64 2.26 -7.06
C ASN A 26 -5.24 1.87 -6.56
N GLU A 27 -4.66 2.66 -5.66
CA GLU A 27 -3.32 2.39 -5.12
C GLU A 27 -3.30 1.12 -4.24
N LYS A 28 -4.40 0.80 -3.55
CA LYS A 28 -4.55 -0.45 -2.79
C LYS A 28 -4.62 -1.68 -3.69
N LEU A 29 -5.24 -1.57 -4.87
CA LEU A 29 -5.24 -2.64 -5.86
C LEU A 29 -3.82 -2.90 -6.39
N LYS A 30 -3.11 -1.84 -6.77
CA LYS A 30 -1.69 -1.93 -7.20
C LYS A 30 -0.81 -2.54 -6.11
N PHE A 31 -1.01 -2.14 -4.85
CA PHE A 31 -0.26 -2.70 -3.73
C PHE A 31 -0.45 -4.22 -3.60
N LYS A 32 -1.69 -4.72 -3.75
CA LYS A 32 -1.97 -6.15 -3.72
C LYS A 32 -1.28 -6.89 -4.87
N GLU A 33 -1.31 -6.32 -6.07
CA GLU A 33 -0.63 -6.89 -7.23
C GLU A 33 0.88 -7.00 -7.00
N ILE A 34 1.54 -5.92 -6.58
CA ILE A 34 2.98 -5.93 -6.26
C ILE A 34 3.29 -6.95 -5.16
N LYS A 35 2.44 -7.06 -4.14
CA LYS A 35 2.61 -8.05 -3.07
C LYS A 35 2.56 -9.49 -3.58
N TYR A 36 1.68 -9.82 -4.52
CA TYR A 36 1.64 -11.14 -5.15
C TYR A 36 2.87 -11.42 -6.00
N LEU A 37 3.30 -10.44 -6.81
CA LEU A 37 4.53 -10.56 -7.61
C LEU A 37 5.76 -10.76 -6.72
N PHE A 38 5.88 -9.99 -5.63
CA PHE A 38 6.95 -10.13 -4.65
C PHE A 38 6.95 -11.51 -3.99
N ALA A 39 5.79 -12.02 -3.57
CA ALA A 39 5.70 -13.36 -3.00
C ALA A 39 6.13 -14.46 -3.99
N GLY A 40 5.74 -14.33 -5.26
CA GLY A 40 6.19 -15.21 -6.34
C GLY A 40 7.69 -15.13 -6.60
N LEU A 41 8.27 -13.93 -6.56
CA LEU A 41 9.72 -13.72 -6.67
C LEU A 41 10.48 -14.38 -5.52
N ILE A 42 10.06 -14.16 -4.27
CA ILE A 42 10.69 -14.77 -3.08
C ILE A 42 10.68 -16.29 -3.17
N LYS A 43 9.57 -16.88 -3.62
CA LYS A 43 9.49 -18.33 -3.82
C LYS A 43 10.53 -18.80 -4.85
N ARG A 44 10.56 -18.19 -6.04
CA ARG A 44 11.52 -18.55 -7.10
C ARG A 44 12.96 -18.38 -6.64
N LYS A 45 13.30 -17.28 -5.95
CA LYS A 45 14.64 -17.04 -5.42
C LYS A 45 15.02 -18.05 -4.33
N ARG A 46 14.07 -18.48 -3.50
CA ARG A 46 14.29 -19.57 -2.54
C ARG A 46 14.59 -20.89 -3.25
N ASP A 47 13.84 -21.23 -4.29
CA ASP A 47 14.08 -22.45 -5.06
C ASP A 47 15.44 -22.37 -5.80
N TYR A 48 15.79 -21.19 -6.32
CA TYR A 48 17.08 -20.92 -6.96
C TYR A 48 18.27 -21.13 -6.01
N TYR A 49 18.33 -20.39 -4.91
CA TYR A 49 19.46 -20.44 -3.97
C TYR A 49 19.53 -21.75 -3.15
N SER A 50 18.44 -22.51 -3.10
CA SER A 50 18.45 -23.86 -2.51
C SER A 50 18.80 -24.96 -3.51
N GLY A 51 19.03 -24.63 -4.78
CA GLY A 51 19.36 -25.59 -5.84
C GLY A 51 18.22 -26.52 -6.21
N ARG A 52 16.96 -26.07 -6.03
CA ARG A 52 15.75 -26.87 -6.29
C ARG A 52 15.09 -26.58 -7.63
N MET A 53 15.50 -25.52 -8.32
CA MET A 53 14.98 -25.21 -9.65
C MET A 53 15.41 -26.27 -10.67
N THR A 54 14.50 -26.66 -11.56
CA THR A 54 14.81 -27.55 -12.68
C THR A 54 15.57 -26.81 -13.80
N ALA A 55 16.15 -27.56 -14.74
CA ALA A 55 16.82 -26.96 -15.90
C ALA A 55 15.85 -26.13 -16.74
N GLU A 56 14.61 -26.59 -16.91
CA GLU A 56 13.56 -25.85 -17.64
C GLU A 56 13.17 -24.56 -16.92
N GLU A 57 13.06 -24.59 -15.58
CA GLU A 57 12.74 -23.38 -14.81
C GLU A 57 13.87 -22.34 -14.86
N LEU A 58 15.12 -22.80 -14.86
CA LEU A 58 16.30 -21.95 -15.03
C LEU A 58 16.35 -21.32 -16.43
N GLU A 59 16.09 -22.11 -17.48
CA GLU A 59 16.00 -21.63 -18.86
C GLU A 59 14.87 -20.60 -19.04
N MET A 60 13.68 -20.88 -18.50
CA MET A 60 12.55 -19.94 -18.55
C MET A 60 12.81 -18.62 -17.82
N ALA A 61 13.67 -18.65 -16.79
CA ALA A 61 14.05 -17.47 -16.02
C ALA A 61 15.29 -16.75 -16.55
N ASP A 62 15.95 -17.32 -17.57
CA ASP A 62 17.27 -16.90 -18.06
C ASP A 62 18.32 -16.83 -16.93
N TRP A 63 18.32 -17.84 -16.06
CA TRP A 63 19.21 -17.92 -14.90
C TRP A 63 20.18 -19.09 -15.02
N GLU A 64 21.46 -18.81 -14.77
CA GLU A 64 22.48 -19.85 -14.64
C GLU A 64 22.31 -20.62 -13.31
N PRO A 65 22.58 -21.95 -13.28
CA PRO A 65 22.54 -22.73 -12.06
C PRO A 65 23.39 -22.11 -10.95
N PHE A 66 22.82 -22.03 -9.74
CA PHE A 66 23.55 -21.52 -8.59
C PHE A 66 24.70 -22.46 -8.19
N GLN A 67 25.91 -21.92 -8.08
CA GLN A 67 27.13 -22.74 -7.98
C GLN A 67 27.46 -23.22 -6.56
N TYR A 68 26.89 -22.58 -5.53
CA TYR A 68 27.21 -22.91 -4.13
C TYR A 68 26.13 -23.76 -3.49
N LYS A 69 26.55 -24.66 -2.59
CA LYS A 69 25.62 -25.39 -1.73
C LYS A 69 25.51 -24.66 -0.39
N LEU A 70 24.42 -23.92 -0.23
CA LEU A 70 24.15 -23.16 1.00
C LEU A 70 23.53 -24.03 2.09
N LEU A 71 23.78 -23.66 3.35
CA LEU A 71 22.96 -24.15 4.45
C LEU A 71 21.59 -23.47 4.40
N LYS A 72 20.57 -24.11 4.97
CA LYS A 72 19.20 -23.58 5.00
C LYS A 72 19.12 -22.19 5.66
N ALA A 73 20.00 -21.90 6.62
CA ALA A 73 20.09 -20.60 7.28
C ALA A 73 20.61 -19.52 6.32
N ASP A 74 21.64 -19.83 5.53
CA ASP A 74 22.31 -18.87 4.64
C ASP A 74 21.45 -18.53 3.41
N VAL A 75 20.56 -19.44 2.98
CA VAL A 75 19.65 -19.18 1.84
C VAL A 75 18.87 -17.89 2.01
N GLN A 76 18.41 -17.57 3.22
CA GLN A 76 17.63 -16.36 3.45
C GLN A 76 18.47 -15.09 3.28
N GLU A 77 19.74 -15.12 3.69
CA GLU A 77 20.68 -14.00 3.52
C GLU A 77 20.92 -13.69 2.04
N TYR A 78 21.10 -14.72 1.21
CA TYR A 78 21.26 -14.56 -0.24
C TYR A 78 19.98 -14.03 -0.91
N ILE A 79 18.81 -14.48 -0.49
CA ILE A 79 17.53 -13.95 -0.99
C ILE A 79 17.40 -12.47 -0.62
N ASP A 80 17.71 -12.11 0.63
CA ASP A 80 17.57 -10.74 1.12
C ASP A 80 18.57 -9.78 0.46
N ALA A 81 19.72 -10.30 0.00
CA ALA A 81 20.74 -9.55 -0.73
C ALA A 81 20.56 -9.55 -2.26
N ASP A 82 19.62 -10.33 -2.82
CA ASP A 82 19.38 -10.36 -4.28
C ASP A 82 18.83 -9.02 -4.79
N ASP A 83 19.45 -8.47 -5.84
CA ASP A 83 19.08 -7.15 -6.37
C ASP A 83 17.61 -7.06 -6.81
N ASN A 84 17.04 -8.13 -7.38
CA ASN A 84 15.63 -8.13 -7.79
C ASN A 84 14.71 -8.14 -6.57
N VAL A 85 15.09 -8.86 -5.52
CA VAL A 85 14.35 -8.89 -4.26
C VAL A 85 14.40 -7.53 -3.59
N ILE A 86 15.58 -6.90 -3.52
CA ILE A 86 15.77 -5.55 -2.99
C ILE A 86 14.91 -4.56 -3.76
N GLU A 87 14.93 -4.58 -5.09
CA GLU A 87 14.16 -3.65 -5.91
C GLU A 87 12.66 -3.85 -5.76
N SER A 88 12.19 -5.11 -5.77
CA SER A 88 10.78 -5.42 -5.55
C SER A 88 10.32 -5.02 -4.13
N LYS A 89 11.17 -5.18 -3.12
CA LYS A 89 10.90 -4.76 -1.74
C LYS A 89 10.82 -3.23 -1.62
N LYS A 90 11.68 -2.47 -2.30
CA LYS A 90 11.60 -1.00 -2.37
C LYS A 90 10.28 -0.55 -2.98
N LEU A 91 9.87 -1.15 -4.10
CA LEU A 91 8.59 -0.86 -4.76
C LEU A 91 7.40 -1.18 -3.85
N LEU A 92 7.43 -2.32 -3.17
CA LEU A 92 6.40 -2.71 -2.23
C LEU A 92 6.29 -1.71 -1.07
N ALA A 93 7.40 -1.32 -0.46
CA ALA A 93 7.44 -0.35 0.64
C ALA A 93 6.93 1.03 0.22
N LEU A 94 7.36 1.52 -0.96
CA LEU A 94 6.87 2.79 -1.50
C LEU A 94 5.36 2.75 -1.74
N GLN A 95 4.85 1.65 -2.28
CA GLN A 95 3.44 1.50 -2.56
C GLN A 95 2.60 1.38 -1.28
N GLU A 96 3.12 0.67 -0.27
CA GLU A 96 2.50 0.58 1.07
C GLU A 96 2.35 1.97 1.68
N GLU A 97 3.40 2.80 1.62
CA GLU A 97 3.38 4.15 2.17
C GLU A 97 2.33 5.03 1.48
N LYS A 98 2.20 4.94 0.15
CA LYS A 98 1.14 5.65 -0.59
C LYS A 98 -0.26 5.23 -0.14
N VAL A 99 -0.48 3.92 0.05
CA VAL A 99 -1.77 3.38 0.48
C VAL A 99 -2.09 3.85 1.90
N ASN A 100 -1.13 3.77 2.83
CA ASN A 100 -1.28 4.21 4.22
C ASN A 100 -1.58 5.71 4.30
N TYR A 101 -0.87 6.52 3.51
CA TYR A 101 -1.10 7.95 3.45
C TYR A 101 -2.51 8.27 2.94
N LEU A 102 -2.95 7.66 1.83
CA LEU A 102 -4.30 7.86 1.29
C LEU A 102 -5.39 7.40 2.26
N GLU A 103 -5.19 6.28 2.96
CA GLU A 103 -6.10 5.82 4.01
C GLU A 103 -6.24 6.84 5.14
N SER A 104 -5.12 7.43 5.57
CA SER A 104 -5.11 8.47 6.60
C SER A 104 -5.90 9.71 6.16
N ILE A 105 -5.81 10.11 4.88
CA ILE A 105 -6.57 11.24 4.33
C ILE A 105 -8.07 10.91 4.34
N VAL A 106 -8.45 9.73 3.86
CA VAL A 106 -9.86 9.29 3.84
C VAL A 106 -10.43 9.33 5.25
N LYS A 107 -9.75 8.72 6.23
CA LYS A 107 -10.17 8.74 7.64
C LYS A 107 -10.26 10.16 8.19
N SER A 108 -9.27 11.01 7.91
CA SER A 108 -9.29 12.41 8.35
C SER A 108 -10.47 13.19 7.77
N LEU A 109 -10.85 12.96 6.52
CA LEU A 109 -12.01 13.60 5.89
C LEU A 109 -13.32 13.12 6.52
N THR A 110 -13.44 11.83 6.84
CA THR A 110 -14.57 11.30 7.59
C THR A 110 -14.69 12.00 8.95
N THR A 111 -13.60 12.09 9.71
CA THR A 111 -13.58 12.79 11.00
C THR A 111 -13.95 14.26 10.87
N ARG A 112 -13.43 14.98 9.87
CA ARG A 112 -13.78 16.38 9.61
C ARG A 112 -15.28 16.55 9.32
N GLY A 113 -15.89 15.66 8.55
CA GLY A 113 -17.33 15.66 8.30
C GLY A 113 -18.15 15.58 9.60
N TYR A 114 -17.75 14.72 10.53
CA TYR A 114 -18.40 14.65 11.85
C TYR A 114 -18.19 15.91 12.69
N LEU A 115 -16.99 16.50 12.69
CA LEU A 115 -16.70 17.73 13.43
C LEU A 115 -17.53 18.92 12.91
N ILE A 116 -17.64 19.08 11.59
CA ILE A 116 -18.45 20.13 10.97
C ILE A 116 -19.92 19.95 11.33
N LYS A 117 -20.45 18.72 11.24
CA LYS A 117 -21.82 18.41 11.64
C LYS A 117 -22.06 18.80 13.11
N ASN A 118 -21.18 18.38 14.02
CA ASN A 118 -21.30 18.69 15.44
C ASN A 118 -21.25 20.20 15.70
N ALA A 119 -20.42 20.95 14.97
CA ALA A 119 -20.35 22.40 15.07
C ALA A 119 -21.65 23.08 14.60
N ILE A 120 -22.25 22.60 13.51
CA ILE A 120 -23.55 23.08 13.02
C ILE A 120 -24.66 22.78 14.05
N ASP A 121 -24.70 21.55 14.57
CA ASP A 121 -25.69 21.12 15.56
C ASP A 121 -25.57 21.94 16.86
N TRP A 122 -24.34 22.18 17.35
CA TRP A 122 -24.08 23.04 18.51
C TRP A 122 -24.56 24.48 18.28
N LYS A 123 -24.27 25.04 17.10
CA LYS A 123 -24.68 26.40 16.77
C LYS A 123 -26.21 26.55 16.77
N ARG A 124 -26.91 25.63 16.12
CA ARG A 124 -28.40 25.58 16.11
C ARG A 124 -28.96 25.55 17.53
N PHE A 125 -28.41 24.65 18.37
CA PHE A 125 -28.79 24.54 19.77
C PHE A 125 -28.63 25.86 20.54
N THR A 126 -27.51 26.57 20.36
CA THR A 126 -27.27 27.85 21.03
C THR A 126 -28.15 29.00 20.54
N GLU A 127 -28.65 28.93 19.31
CA GLU A 127 -29.52 29.96 18.71
C GLU A 127 -31.01 29.73 19.01
N GLY A 128 -31.36 28.64 19.70
CA GLY A 128 -32.73 28.35 20.12
C GLY A 128 -33.61 27.74 19.02
N HIS A 129 -32.99 27.15 17.99
CA HIS A 129 -33.65 26.39 16.92
C HIS A 129 -33.22 24.92 16.90
#